data_AF-A0A749LA41-F1
#
_entry.id   AF-A0A749LA41-F1
#
_cell.length_a   1.000
_cell.length_b   1.000
_cell.length_c   1.000
_cell.angle_alpha   90.00
_cell.angle_beta   90.00
_cell.angle_gamma   90.00
#
_symmetry.space_group_name_H-M   'P 1'
#
loop_
_entity.id
_entity.type
_entity.pdbx_description
1 polymer ?
#
loop_
_entity_poly.entity_id
_entity_poly.type
_entity_poly.pdbx_seq_one_letter_code
_entity_poly.pdbx_strand_id
1 'polypeptide(L)'
;MKPLMKPIDTPDRVFHDGDPSIGELGTICSAEWLNDTQVSIRDIQAECIAILRANGFEPDETKRDQLWEAIQAAIKSKVPAATLTTAGISLLSSSVTSDSETIAATLKAVKIAMDNGNARMAKDRNGSDIPNKALFRQNLELGNSATLNTGTTAGTVAAGDDARILATKKAIDDTQTGLAEQPVMWISTADDLSSLPSGARRFASNKAPATILPVNDYVFLEVIAKRDCVDGCTIQITDSIGNTWIGSRWDATNGSSFIWLPLMSCPPGVPLPWPSDAIPAGYALMQGQSFDK
;
A
#
# COMPACT_ATOMS: atom_id res chain seq x y z
N MET A 1 -76.50 1.88 -20.08
CA MET A 1 -77.68 1.74 -19.21
C MET A 1 -78.75 2.79 -19.52
N LYS A 2 -79.99 2.35 -19.72
CA LYS A 2 -81.17 3.20 -19.90
C LYS A 2 -81.42 4.11 -18.67
N PRO A 3 -82.03 5.30 -18.87
CA PRO A 3 -82.57 6.08 -17.78
C PRO A 3 -83.60 5.30 -16.96
N LEU A 4 -83.88 5.77 -15.74
CA LEU A 4 -84.91 5.17 -14.88
C LEU A 4 -86.25 5.05 -15.62
N MET A 5 -86.90 3.89 -15.45
CA MET A 5 -88.23 3.62 -16.01
C MET A 5 -89.22 4.69 -15.53
N LYS A 6 -90.14 5.09 -16.41
CA LYS A 6 -91.16 6.05 -16.04
C LYS A 6 -92.02 5.47 -14.91
N PRO A 7 -92.38 6.28 -13.89
CA PRO A 7 -93.30 5.83 -12.86
C PRO A 7 -94.69 5.54 -13.45
N ILE A 8 -95.45 4.65 -12.81
CA ILE A 8 -96.83 4.36 -13.20
C ILE A 8 -97.70 5.60 -12.99
N ASP A 9 -98.71 5.79 -13.85
CA ASP A 9 -99.58 6.96 -13.84
C ASP A 9 -100.68 6.84 -12.76
N THR A 10 -100.25 6.87 -11.50
CA THR A 10 -101.10 6.94 -10.31
C THR A 10 -100.68 8.14 -9.44
N PRO A 11 -101.56 8.67 -8.58
CA PRO A 11 -101.26 9.88 -7.78
C PRO A 11 -99.98 9.78 -6.94
N ASP A 12 -99.62 8.57 -6.50
CA ASP A 12 -98.45 8.25 -5.69
C ASP A 12 -97.37 7.44 -6.44
N ARG A 13 -97.58 7.18 -7.74
CA ARG A 13 -96.61 6.53 -8.65
C ARG A 13 -96.28 5.07 -8.30
N VAL A 14 -97.21 4.35 -7.67
CA VAL A 14 -97.09 2.91 -7.39
C VAL A 14 -98.33 2.15 -7.88
N PHE A 15 -98.20 0.82 -7.99
CA PHE A 15 -99.32 -0.06 -8.30
C PHE A 15 -100.18 -0.29 -7.06
N HIS A 16 -101.50 -0.24 -7.25
CA HIS A 16 -102.51 -0.57 -6.26
C HIS A 16 -103.32 -1.79 -6.70
N ASP A 17 -103.60 -2.68 -5.74
CA ASP A 17 -104.59 -3.74 -5.93
C ASP A 17 -106.00 -3.14 -6.01
N GLY A 18 -106.91 -3.81 -6.72
CA GLY A 18 -108.32 -3.41 -6.70
C GLY A 18 -109.01 -3.89 -5.42
N ASP A 19 -109.97 -3.11 -4.94
CA ASP A 19 -110.84 -3.49 -3.81
C ASP A 19 -112.28 -3.72 -4.32
N PRO A 20 -112.70 -5.00 -4.49
CA PRO A 20 -114.04 -5.35 -4.96
C PRO A 20 -115.16 -4.93 -4.01
N SER A 21 -114.86 -4.67 -2.72
CA SER A 21 -115.87 -4.34 -1.70
C SER A 21 -116.37 -2.89 -1.80
N ILE A 22 -115.57 -2.01 -2.39
CA ILE A 22 -115.90 -0.60 -2.64
C ILE A 22 -115.95 -0.25 -4.13
N GLY A 23 -115.71 -1.23 -5.01
CA GLY A 23 -115.75 -1.07 -6.46
C GLY A 23 -114.52 -0.37 -7.05
N GLU A 24 -113.42 -0.28 -6.30
CA GLU A 24 -112.16 0.29 -6.80
C GLU A 24 -111.45 -0.72 -7.72
N LEU A 25 -111.11 -0.27 -8.92
CA LEU A 25 -110.35 -1.07 -9.89
C LEU A 25 -108.86 -0.97 -9.59
N GLY A 26 -108.16 -2.10 -9.71
CA GLY A 26 -106.70 -2.14 -9.55
C GLY A 26 -105.98 -1.36 -10.64
N THR A 27 -104.73 -1.01 -10.37
CA THR A 27 -103.88 -0.29 -11.33
C THR A 27 -103.56 -1.19 -12.52
N ILE A 28 -103.90 -0.73 -13.73
CA ILE A 28 -103.68 -1.51 -14.95
C ILE A 28 -102.18 -1.52 -15.27
N CYS A 29 -101.64 -2.72 -15.51
CA CYS A 29 -100.30 -2.88 -16.06
C CYS A 29 -100.31 -2.55 -17.56
N SER A 30 -99.86 -1.34 -17.89
CA SER A 30 -99.90 -0.85 -19.27
C SER A 30 -98.85 -1.54 -20.15
N ALA A 31 -99.12 -1.59 -21.45
CA ALA A 31 -98.14 -2.05 -22.43
C ALA A 31 -96.87 -1.17 -22.44
N GLU A 32 -96.99 0.13 -22.15
CA GLU A 32 -95.84 1.03 -21.98
C GLU A 32 -94.93 0.54 -20.84
N TRP A 33 -95.50 0.22 -19.68
CA TRP A 33 -94.73 -0.26 -18.53
C TRP A 33 -94.07 -1.63 -18.76
N LEU A 34 -94.78 -2.57 -19.38
CA LEU A 34 -94.23 -3.89 -19.72
C LEU A 34 -93.13 -3.80 -20.78
N ASN A 35 -93.31 -2.94 -21.79
CA ASN A 35 -92.29 -2.68 -22.79
C ASN A 35 -91.06 -2.00 -22.18
N ASP A 36 -91.24 -1.04 -21.28
CA ASP A 36 -90.15 -0.39 -20.57
C ASP A 36 -89.38 -1.39 -19.68
N THR A 37 -90.08 -2.30 -19.02
CA THR A 37 -89.48 -3.39 -18.23
C THR A 37 -88.68 -4.34 -19.12
N GLN A 38 -89.24 -4.79 -20.25
CA GLN A 38 -88.54 -5.64 -21.21
C GLN A 38 -87.29 -4.94 -21.74
N VAL A 39 -87.40 -3.66 -22.10
CA VAL A 39 -86.28 -2.87 -22.61
C VAL A 39 -85.19 -2.75 -21.54
N SER A 40 -85.55 -2.48 -20.28
CA SER A 40 -84.59 -2.39 -19.17
C SER A 40 -83.82 -3.70 -18.94
N ILE A 41 -84.53 -4.85 -18.93
CA ILE A 41 -83.90 -6.17 -18.79
C ILE A 41 -82.96 -6.46 -19.98
N ARG A 42 -83.41 -6.21 -21.21
CA ARG A 42 -82.59 -6.41 -22.41
C ARG A 42 -81.37 -5.51 -22.45
N ASP A 43 -81.48 -4.28 -21.94
CA ASP A 43 -80.36 -3.34 -21.84
C ASP A 43 -79.29 -3.85 -20.86
N ILE A 44 -79.70 -4.33 -19.67
CA ILE A 44 -78.76 -4.96 -18.71
C ILE A 44 -78.12 -6.21 -19.32
N GLN A 45 -78.90 -7.07 -19.99
CA GLN A 45 -78.37 -8.24 -20.69
C GLN A 45 -77.37 -7.85 -21.77
N ALA A 46 -77.65 -6.80 -22.54
CA ALA A 46 -76.75 -6.31 -23.59
C ALA A 46 -75.42 -5.79 -23.01
N GLU A 47 -75.46 -5.06 -21.88
CA GLU A 47 -74.24 -4.61 -21.17
C GLU A 47 -73.41 -5.80 -20.67
N CYS A 48 -74.05 -6.81 -20.07
CA CYS A 48 -73.37 -8.04 -19.64
C CYS A 48 -72.75 -8.80 -20.83
N ILE A 49 -73.46 -8.89 -21.97
CA ILE A 49 -72.96 -9.49 -23.22
C ILE A 49 -71.79 -8.67 -23.79
N ALA A 50 -71.85 -7.34 -23.70
CA ALA A 50 -70.75 -6.48 -24.13
C ALA A 50 -69.49 -6.74 -23.30
N ILE A 51 -69.62 -6.93 -21.98
CA ILE A 51 -68.50 -7.32 -21.10
C ILE A 51 -67.94 -8.69 -21.50
N LEU A 52 -68.80 -9.69 -21.75
CA LEU A 52 -68.38 -11.01 -22.21
C LEU A 52 -67.55 -10.92 -23.51
N ARG A 53 -68.11 -10.27 -24.53
CA ARG A 53 -67.49 -10.15 -25.86
C ARG A 53 -66.20 -9.33 -25.84
N ALA A 54 -66.16 -8.25 -25.07
CA ALA A 54 -64.94 -7.44 -24.90
C ALA A 54 -63.77 -8.24 -24.34
N ASN A 55 -64.04 -9.36 -23.67
CA ASN A 55 -63.04 -10.26 -23.10
C ASN A 55 -62.95 -11.61 -23.84
N GLY A 56 -63.53 -11.72 -25.04
CA GLY A 56 -63.41 -12.90 -25.90
C GLY A 56 -64.35 -14.06 -25.56
N PHE A 57 -65.42 -13.82 -24.80
CA PHE A 57 -66.44 -14.81 -24.47
C PHE A 57 -67.70 -14.60 -25.32
N GLU A 58 -68.28 -15.68 -25.83
CA GLU A 58 -69.62 -15.66 -26.42
C GLU A 58 -70.66 -16.14 -25.40
N PRO A 59 -71.87 -15.56 -25.38
CA PRO A 59 -72.92 -15.98 -24.45
C PRO A 59 -73.30 -17.45 -24.64
N ASP A 60 -73.27 -18.21 -23.56
CA ASP A 60 -73.66 -19.62 -23.51
C ASP A 60 -74.76 -19.80 -22.45
N GLU A 61 -75.92 -20.31 -22.87
CA GLU A 61 -77.07 -20.54 -22.00
C GLU A 61 -76.84 -21.67 -20.98
N THR A 62 -75.88 -22.56 -21.25
CA THR A 62 -75.55 -23.69 -20.37
C THR A 62 -74.59 -23.30 -19.23
N LYS A 63 -73.96 -22.13 -19.32
CA LYS A 63 -72.98 -21.62 -18.33
C LYS A 63 -73.56 -20.54 -17.43
N ARG A 64 -73.22 -20.60 -16.14
CA ARG A 64 -73.75 -19.67 -15.11
C ARG A 64 -72.70 -18.73 -14.50
N ASP A 65 -71.44 -18.85 -14.88
CA ASP A 65 -70.28 -18.13 -14.35
C ASP A 65 -69.52 -17.32 -15.41
N GLN A 66 -69.98 -17.34 -16.66
CA GLN A 66 -69.33 -16.64 -17.79
C GLN A 66 -69.08 -15.14 -17.53
N LEU A 67 -70.00 -14.43 -16.86
CA LEU A 67 -69.81 -13.03 -16.52
C LEU A 67 -68.64 -12.85 -15.54
N TRP A 68 -68.51 -13.75 -14.58
CA TRP A 68 -67.40 -13.76 -13.62
C TRP A 68 -66.07 -14.08 -14.32
N GLU A 69 -66.04 -15.08 -15.19
CA GLU A 69 -64.85 -15.41 -15.99
C GLU A 69 -64.39 -14.23 -16.86
N ALA A 70 -65.33 -13.54 -17.51
CA ALA A 70 -65.03 -12.36 -18.32
C ALA A 70 -64.47 -11.20 -17.47
N ILE A 71 -65.00 -10.98 -16.27
CA ILE A 71 -64.45 -9.97 -15.34
C ILE A 71 -63.04 -10.35 -14.88
N GLN A 72 -62.79 -11.61 -14.55
CA GLN A 72 -61.44 -12.08 -14.19
C GLN A 72 -60.44 -11.90 -15.34
N ALA A 73 -60.86 -12.20 -16.57
CA ALA A 73 -60.06 -11.98 -17.77
C ALA A 73 -59.78 -10.49 -18.00
N ALA A 74 -60.79 -9.64 -17.80
CA ALA A 74 -60.64 -8.19 -17.89
C ALA A 74 -59.58 -7.66 -16.91
N ILE A 75 -59.64 -8.10 -15.64
CA ILE A 75 -58.67 -7.70 -14.61
C ILE A 75 -57.25 -8.11 -15.01
N LYS A 76 -57.05 -9.35 -15.46
CA LYS A 76 -55.73 -9.85 -15.88
C LYS A 76 -55.19 -9.12 -17.12
N SER A 77 -56.04 -8.85 -18.11
CA SER A 77 -55.65 -8.14 -19.34
C SER A 77 -55.31 -6.67 -19.07
N LYS A 78 -56.05 -6.01 -18.17
CA LYS A 78 -55.89 -4.59 -17.87
C LYS A 78 -54.79 -4.29 -16.83
N VAL A 79 -54.31 -5.31 -16.11
CA VAL A 79 -53.18 -5.17 -15.17
C VAL A 79 -52.04 -6.10 -15.63
N PRO A 80 -51.20 -5.67 -16.59
CA PRO A 80 -50.09 -6.48 -17.08
C PRO A 80 -48.99 -6.66 -16.03
N ALA A 81 -47.96 -7.46 -16.35
CA ALA A 81 -46.72 -7.44 -15.59
C ALA A 81 -46.04 -6.07 -15.71
N ALA A 82 -45.49 -5.56 -14.61
CA ALA A 82 -44.73 -4.32 -14.62
C ALA A 82 -43.43 -4.48 -15.43
N THR A 83 -43.05 -3.44 -16.15
CA THR A 83 -41.74 -3.29 -16.81
C THR A 83 -41.19 -1.90 -16.52
N LEU A 84 -40.00 -1.59 -17.04
CA LEU A 84 -39.40 -0.25 -16.91
C LEU A 84 -40.22 0.86 -17.60
N THR A 85 -41.09 0.51 -18.56
CA THR A 85 -41.87 1.46 -19.36
C THR A 85 -43.38 1.28 -19.23
N THR A 86 -43.84 0.19 -18.61
CA THR A 86 -45.27 -0.15 -18.50
C THR A 86 -45.62 -0.46 -17.04
N ALA A 87 -46.58 0.28 -16.47
CA ALA A 87 -47.07 0.00 -15.11
C ALA A 87 -47.83 -1.33 -15.04
N GLY A 88 -47.69 -2.06 -13.93
CA GLY A 88 -48.28 -3.39 -13.77
C GLY A 88 -47.99 -4.03 -12.41
N ILE A 89 -48.20 -5.35 -12.29
CA ILE A 89 -47.86 -6.15 -11.10
C ILE A 89 -46.39 -6.60 -11.19
N SER A 90 -45.65 -6.50 -10.08
CA SER A 90 -44.27 -7.00 -9.98
C SER A 90 -44.15 -8.04 -8.87
N LEU A 91 -43.30 -9.04 -9.09
CA LEU A 91 -42.87 -9.99 -8.06
C LEU A 91 -41.83 -9.33 -7.16
N LEU A 92 -41.79 -9.73 -5.89
CA LEU A 92 -40.83 -9.21 -4.92
C LEU A 92 -39.78 -10.26 -4.60
N SER A 93 -38.51 -9.86 -4.52
CA SER A 93 -37.41 -10.74 -4.08
C SER A 93 -36.47 -10.06 -3.11
N SER A 94 -35.89 -10.87 -2.23
CA SER A 94 -34.83 -10.44 -1.29
C SER A 94 -33.43 -10.88 -1.72
N SER A 95 -33.27 -11.38 -2.96
CA SER A 95 -31.96 -11.69 -3.53
C SER A 95 -31.17 -10.40 -3.81
N VAL A 96 -29.86 -10.42 -3.59
CA VAL A 96 -28.93 -9.31 -3.88
C VAL A 96 -27.98 -9.61 -5.04
N THR A 97 -28.21 -10.71 -5.75
CA THR A 97 -27.38 -11.19 -6.87
C THR A 97 -28.22 -11.62 -8.07
N SER A 98 -29.48 -11.16 -8.14
CA SER A 98 -30.38 -11.51 -9.24
C SER A 98 -30.23 -10.51 -10.38
N ASP A 99 -30.17 -11.04 -11.61
CA ASP A 99 -30.14 -10.23 -12.84
C ASP A 99 -31.54 -10.04 -13.46
N SER A 100 -32.61 -10.33 -12.71
CA SER A 100 -33.99 -10.22 -13.22
C SER A 100 -34.43 -8.76 -13.34
N GLU A 101 -34.90 -8.38 -14.53
CA GLU A 101 -35.50 -7.05 -14.79
C GLU A 101 -37.01 -7.00 -14.50
N THR A 102 -37.63 -8.14 -14.15
CA THR A 102 -39.09 -8.27 -13.94
C THR A 102 -39.49 -8.41 -12.47
N ILE A 103 -38.51 -8.42 -11.56
CA ILE A 103 -38.69 -8.60 -10.12
C ILE A 103 -38.19 -7.35 -9.38
N ALA A 104 -39.03 -6.77 -8.54
CA ALA A 104 -38.65 -5.65 -7.69
C ALA A 104 -37.91 -6.13 -6.43
N ALA A 105 -36.90 -5.38 -6.02
CA ALA A 105 -36.15 -5.63 -4.79
C ALA A 105 -36.99 -5.28 -3.55
N THR A 106 -36.92 -6.11 -2.52
CA THR A 106 -37.49 -5.80 -1.20
C THR A 106 -36.56 -4.88 -0.39
N LEU A 107 -37.10 -4.21 0.63
CA LEU A 107 -36.28 -3.44 1.59
C LEU A 107 -35.19 -4.30 2.26
N LYS A 108 -35.41 -5.61 2.40
CA LYS A 108 -34.41 -6.55 2.94
C LYS A 108 -33.20 -6.66 2.01
N ALA A 109 -33.42 -6.81 0.69
CA ALA A 109 -32.33 -6.83 -0.28
C ALA A 109 -31.54 -5.51 -0.27
N VAL A 110 -32.25 -4.37 -0.28
CA VAL A 110 -31.64 -3.04 -0.24
C VAL A 110 -30.80 -2.86 1.03
N LYS A 111 -31.32 -3.27 2.20
CA LYS A 111 -30.60 -3.20 3.46
C LYS A 111 -29.31 -4.03 3.43
N ILE A 112 -29.36 -5.27 2.94
CA ILE A 112 -28.18 -6.14 2.84
C ILE A 112 -27.11 -5.50 1.93
N ALA A 113 -27.52 -4.96 0.79
CA ALA A 113 -26.59 -4.27 -0.12
C ALA A 113 -25.96 -3.04 0.54
N MET A 114 -26.74 -2.24 1.26
CA MET A 114 -26.26 -1.07 2.00
C MET A 114 -25.34 -1.45 3.17
N ASP A 115 -25.67 -2.50 3.94
CA ASP A 115 -24.83 -2.99 5.03
C ASP A 115 -23.46 -3.46 4.50
N ASN A 116 -23.44 -4.20 3.38
CA ASN A 116 -22.20 -4.58 2.70
C ASN A 116 -21.42 -3.36 2.18
N GLY A 117 -22.11 -2.31 1.70
CA GLY A 117 -21.48 -1.04 1.35
C GLY A 117 -20.82 -0.37 2.55
N ASN A 118 -21.53 -0.28 3.67
CA ASN A 118 -21.06 0.33 4.92
C ASN A 118 -19.93 -0.44 5.60
N ALA A 119 -19.80 -1.75 5.34
CA ALA A 119 -18.72 -2.57 5.87
C ALA A 119 -17.38 -2.40 5.11
N ARG A 120 -17.36 -1.67 3.99
CA ARG A 120 -16.16 -1.40 3.19
C ARG A 120 -15.48 -0.11 3.66
N MET A 121 -14.19 0.02 3.35
CA MET A 121 -13.44 1.25 3.64
C MET A 121 -13.96 2.43 2.80
N ALA A 122 -14.20 3.55 3.46
CA ALA A 122 -14.67 4.78 2.85
C ALA A 122 -13.49 5.65 2.38
N LYS A 123 -13.52 6.09 1.11
CA LYS A 123 -12.39 6.80 0.48
C LYS A 123 -12.09 8.14 1.16
N ASP A 124 -13.13 8.87 1.55
CA ASP A 124 -13.06 10.15 2.26
C ASP A 124 -12.46 10.02 3.67
N ARG A 125 -12.44 8.81 4.24
CA ARG A 125 -11.84 8.51 5.54
C ARG A 125 -10.34 8.26 5.47
N ASN A 126 -9.75 8.17 4.27
CA ASN A 126 -8.31 8.01 4.07
C ASN A 126 -7.66 6.92 4.96
N GLY A 127 -8.34 5.77 5.12
CA GLY A 127 -7.86 4.64 5.94
C GLY A 127 -7.95 4.83 7.46
N SER A 128 -8.55 5.93 7.93
CA SER A 128 -8.80 6.13 9.37
C SER A 128 -9.76 5.08 9.95
N ASP A 129 -10.64 4.54 9.10
CA ASP A 129 -11.64 3.48 9.36
C ASP A 129 -11.11 2.05 9.28
N ILE A 130 -9.81 1.84 9.02
CA ILE A 130 -9.17 0.52 9.13
C ILE A 130 -9.21 0.06 10.61
N PRO A 131 -9.87 -1.08 10.94
CA PRO A 131 -10.02 -1.53 12.32
C PRO A 131 -8.69 -1.94 12.96
N ASN A 132 -7.82 -2.63 12.21
CA ASN A 132 -6.49 -3.04 12.67
C ASN A 132 -5.42 -2.58 11.69
N LYS A 133 -4.89 -1.37 11.93
CA LYS A 133 -3.86 -0.75 11.07
C LYS A 133 -2.54 -1.52 11.09
N ALA A 134 -2.21 -2.22 12.18
CA ALA A 134 -0.98 -3.02 12.27
C ALA A 134 -1.04 -4.26 11.36
N LEU A 135 -2.13 -5.03 11.44
CA LEU A 135 -2.36 -6.17 10.54
C LEU A 135 -2.46 -5.73 9.08
N PHE A 136 -3.09 -4.58 8.81
CA PHE A 136 -3.15 -4.02 7.45
C PHE A 136 -1.74 -3.76 6.87
N ARG A 137 -0.83 -3.16 7.65
CA ARG A 137 0.58 -2.98 7.23
C ARG A 137 1.31 -4.30 7.04
N GLN A 138 1.03 -5.30 7.87
CA GLN A 138 1.60 -6.65 7.76
C GLN A 138 1.18 -7.33 6.45
N ASN A 139 -0.12 -7.27 6.10
CA ASN A 139 -0.64 -7.83 4.85
C ASN A 139 -0.09 -7.14 3.60
N LEU A 140 0.37 -5.89 3.72
CA LEU A 140 1.06 -5.15 2.65
C LEU A 140 2.58 -5.39 2.65
N GLU A 141 3.11 -6.19 3.58
CA GLU A 141 4.53 -6.53 3.69
C GLU A 141 5.46 -5.32 3.82
N LEU A 142 4.97 -4.21 4.41
CA LEU A 142 5.72 -2.95 4.49
C LEU A 142 6.90 -2.96 5.49
N GLY A 143 7.06 -4.06 6.24
CA GLY A 143 8.11 -4.23 7.24
C GLY A 143 8.04 -3.21 8.40
N ASN A 144 9.10 -3.18 9.21
CA ASN A 144 9.15 -2.34 10.42
C ASN A 144 9.39 -0.85 10.10
N SER A 145 9.97 -0.53 8.94
CA SER A 145 10.26 0.84 8.50
C SER A 145 9.00 1.70 8.41
N ALA A 146 7.86 1.11 8.06
CA ALA A 146 6.59 1.80 7.88
C ALA A 146 5.98 2.37 9.18
N THR A 147 6.54 2.03 10.34
CA THR A 147 6.12 2.58 11.64
C THR A 147 7.14 3.53 12.26
N LEU A 148 8.31 3.70 11.63
CA LEU A 148 9.37 4.55 12.15
C LEU A 148 9.37 5.89 11.42
N ASN A 149 9.67 6.97 12.16
CA ASN A 149 9.92 8.26 11.54
C ASN A 149 11.24 8.21 10.77
N THR A 150 11.37 9.08 9.76
CA THR A 150 12.65 9.45 9.17
C THR A 150 13.34 10.47 10.07
N GLY A 151 14.64 10.31 10.34
CA GLY A 151 15.36 11.21 11.24
C GLY A 151 16.83 10.85 11.43
N THR A 152 17.46 11.55 12.37
CA THR A 152 18.92 11.46 12.64
C THR A 152 19.27 10.75 13.95
N THR A 153 18.28 10.23 14.68
CA THR A 153 18.46 9.56 15.98
C THR A 153 18.32 8.05 15.88
N ALA A 154 18.86 7.31 16.85
CA ALA A 154 18.65 5.86 16.95
C ALA A 154 17.15 5.51 17.00
N GLY A 155 16.77 4.39 16.38
CA GLY A 155 15.37 3.97 16.28
C GLY A 155 14.56 4.65 15.17
N THR A 156 15.17 5.48 14.33
CA THR A 156 14.56 6.07 13.13
C THR A 156 15.14 5.49 11.85
N VAL A 157 14.40 5.57 10.74
CA VAL A 157 14.95 5.39 9.39
C VAL A 157 15.92 6.54 9.14
N ALA A 158 17.18 6.23 8.86
CA ALA A 158 18.24 7.23 8.71
C ALA A 158 17.92 8.20 7.56
N ALA A 159 17.81 9.49 7.88
CA ALA A 159 17.72 10.56 6.90
C ALA A 159 19.07 10.75 6.17
N GLY A 160 19.08 11.43 5.03
CA GLY A 160 20.29 11.61 4.22
C GLY A 160 21.42 12.39 4.92
N ASP A 161 21.08 13.22 5.91
CA ASP A 161 21.98 14.02 6.75
C ASP A 161 22.33 13.34 8.09
N ASP A 162 21.95 12.07 8.26
CA ASP A 162 22.19 11.33 9.49
C ASP A 162 23.69 11.06 9.70
N ALA A 163 24.20 11.40 10.89
CA ALA A 163 25.59 11.19 11.28
C ALA A 163 26.05 9.73 11.17
N ARG A 164 25.14 8.75 11.29
CA ARG A 164 25.43 7.31 11.09
C ARG A 164 25.86 7.03 9.65
N ILE A 165 25.23 7.68 8.67
CA ILE A 165 25.60 7.59 7.26
C ILE A 165 26.87 8.42 7.00
N LEU A 166 26.92 9.66 7.49
CA LEU A 166 28.07 10.55 7.27
C LEU A 166 29.37 10.03 7.87
N ALA A 167 29.33 9.44 9.07
CA ALA A 167 30.50 8.83 9.69
C ALA A 167 31.01 7.62 8.90
N THR A 168 30.10 6.81 8.36
CA THR A 168 30.46 5.69 7.48
C THR A 168 31.11 6.19 6.18
N LYS A 169 30.53 7.23 5.56
CA LYS A 169 31.12 7.88 4.38
C LYS A 169 32.51 8.41 4.69
N LYS A 170 32.68 9.15 5.79
CA LYS A 170 33.97 9.68 6.20
C LYS A 170 35.00 8.56 6.40
N ALA A 171 34.63 7.48 7.07
CA ALA A 171 35.52 6.34 7.27
C ALA A 171 35.94 5.69 5.93
N ILE A 172 35.03 5.59 4.96
CA ILE A 172 35.35 5.11 3.61
C ILE A 172 36.30 6.08 2.91
N ASP A 173 36.00 7.37 2.91
CA ASP A 173 36.84 8.40 2.28
C ASP A 173 38.27 8.38 2.88
N ASP A 174 38.39 8.31 4.21
CA ASP A 174 39.68 8.21 4.92
C ASP A 174 40.51 6.96 4.51
N THR A 175 39.87 5.91 4.01
CA THR A 175 40.55 4.69 3.51
C THR A 175 40.84 4.72 2.01
N GLN A 176 40.13 5.54 1.23
CA GLN A 176 40.12 5.49 -0.24
C GLN A 176 40.68 6.72 -0.95
N THR A 177 41.11 7.79 -0.27
CA THR A 177 41.72 8.94 -0.98
C THR A 177 43.01 8.52 -1.70
N GLY A 178 42.89 8.42 -3.03
CA GLY A 178 43.96 8.18 -3.98
C GLY A 178 44.99 9.31 -3.99
N LEU A 179 46.14 8.98 -4.58
CA LEU A 179 47.42 9.69 -4.58
C LEU A 179 47.39 11.21 -4.91
N ALA A 180 46.33 11.76 -5.50
CA ALA A 180 46.30 13.14 -5.98
C ALA A 180 46.05 14.20 -4.88
N GLU A 181 45.51 13.81 -3.72
CA GLU A 181 45.08 14.74 -2.66
C GLU A 181 45.67 14.38 -1.28
N GLN A 182 46.58 13.41 -1.16
CA GLN A 182 47.12 13.04 0.16
C GLN A 182 47.92 14.20 0.76
N PRO A 183 47.42 14.88 1.82
CA PRO A 183 48.16 15.95 2.44
C PRO A 183 49.39 15.38 3.15
N VAL A 184 50.51 16.11 3.07
CA VAL A 184 51.73 15.76 3.81
C VAL A 184 51.43 15.86 5.32
N MET A 185 51.62 14.76 6.03
CA MET A 185 51.60 14.74 7.48
C MET A 185 52.95 15.28 8.02
N TRP A 186 52.90 16.44 8.65
CA TRP A 186 54.06 17.06 9.28
C TRP A 186 54.25 16.56 10.71
N ILE A 187 55.30 15.79 10.94
CA ILE A 187 55.57 15.15 12.24
C ILE A 187 56.42 16.10 13.09
N SER A 188 55.85 16.53 14.21
CA SER A 188 56.49 17.43 15.18
C SER A 188 56.96 16.68 16.43
N THR A 189 56.29 15.58 16.79
CA THR A 189 56.56 14.79 18.00
C THR A 189 56.46 13.29 17.74
N ALA A 190 57.03 12.48 18.63
CA ALA A 190 56.84 11.02 18.57
C ALA A 190 55.36 10.62 18.83
N ASP A 191 54.59 11.44 19.55
CA ASP A 191 53.18 11.18 19.83
C ASP A 191 52.30 11.32 18.56
N ASP A 192 52.71 12.18 17.62
CA ASP A 192 52.04 12.28 16.32
C ASP A 192 52.02 10.92 15.59
N LEU A 193 53.09 10.12 15.75
CA LEU A 193 53.18 8.77 15.20
C LEU A 193 52.46 7.72 16.06
N SER A 194 52.56 7.82 17.39
CA SER A 194 51.89 6.89 18.31
C SER A 194 50.36 7.02 18.29
N SER A 195 49.82 8.20 18.00
CA SER A 195 48.37 8.45 17.93
C SER A 195 47.69 7.87 16.69
N LEU A 196 48.45 7.47 15.67
CA LEU A 196 47.91 6.88 14.44
C LEU A 196 47.32 5.50 14.71
N PRO A 197 46.16 5.14 14.10
CA PRO A 197 45.59 3.81 14.26
C PRO A 197 46.43 2.75 13.53
N SER A 198 46.30 1.49 13.94
CA SER A 198 46.88 0.35 13.21
C SER A 198 46.38 0.34 11.77
N GLY A 199 47.27 0.11 10.81
CA GLY A 199 46.98 0.14 9.37
C GLY A 199 46.90 1.54 8.76
N ALA A 200 47.15 2.61 9.53
CA ALA A 200 47.24 3.96 8.98
C ALA A 200 48.38 4.05 7.96
N ARG A 201 48.06 4.55 6.76
CA ARG A 201 49.01 4.83 5.68
C ARG A 201 49.08 6.34 5.45
N ARG A 202 50.27 6.93 5.45
CA ARG A 202 50.49 8.39 5.33
C ARG A 202 51.66 8.70 4.42
N PHE A 203 51.59 9.84 3.74
CA PHE A 203 52.76 10.52 3.18
C PHE A 203 53.21 11.57 4.20
N ALA A 204 54.43 11.46 4.73
CA ALA A 204 54.83 12.21 5.92
C ALA A 204 56.27 12.75 5.81
N SER A 205 56.59 13.78 6.60
CA SER A 205 57.96 14.27 6.76
C SER A 205 58.15 14.92 8.14
N ASN A 206 59.40 15.03 8.57
CA ASN A 206 59.77 15.75 9.79
C ASN A 206 59.42 17.25 9.63
N LYS A 207 58.66 17.80 10.56
CA LYS A 207 58.43 19.25 10.65
C LYS A 207 59.64 19.89 11.30
N ALA A 208 60.43 20.66 10.55
CA ALA A 208 61.59 21.36 11.11
C ALA A 208 61.21 22.16 12.37
N PRO A 209 61.98 22.08 13.47
CA PRO A 209 63.30 21.47 13.60
C PRO A 209 63.30 20.00 14.10
N ALA A 210 62.16 19.32 14.09
CA ALA A 210 62.00 17.99 14.66
C ALA A 210 62.74 16.90 13.85
N THR A 211 63.21 15.84 14.51
CA THR A 211 63.95 14.73 13.90
C THR A 211 63.39 13.37 14.36
N ILE A 212 62.09 13.15 14.15
CA ILE A 212 61.40 11.95 14.64
C ILE A 212 61.60 10.79 13.68
N LEU A 213 61.42 11.02 12.38
CA LEU A 213 61.74 10.07 11.31
C LEU A 213 63.27 9.94 11.15
N PRO A 214 63.78 8.79 10.70
CA PRO A 214 65.22 8.55 10.52
C PRO A 214 65.81 9.32 9.33
N VAL A 215 64.97 9.96 8.51
CA VAL A 215 65.37 10.81 7.38
C VAL A 215 64.63 12.15 7.42
N ASN A 216 65.29 13.20 6.91
CA ASN A 216 64.70 14.53 6.71
C ASN A 216 64.20 14.69 5.26
N ASP A 217 63.43 13.70 4.80
CA ASP A 217 62.79 13.70 3.49
C ASP A 217 61.34 13.21 3.62
N TYR A 218 60.62 13.13 2.52
CA TYR A 218 59.30 12.54 2.45
C TYR A 218 59.35 11.00 2.53
N VAL A 219 58.47 10.43 3.35
CA VAL A 219 58.34 8.99 3.53
C VAL A 219 56.91 8.53 3.32
N PHE A 220 56.76 7.34 2.76
CA PHE A 220 55.55 6.55 2.91
C PHE A 220 55.61 5.85 4.26
N LEU A 221 54.61 6.08 5.09
CA LEU A 221 54.51 5.53 6.43
C LEU A 221 53.34 4.57 6.53
N GLU A 222 53.56 3.41 7.15
CA GLU A 222 52.53 2.46 7.52
C GLU A 222 52.65 2.06 9.00
N VAL A 223 51.57 2.22 9.75
CA VAL A 223 51.49 1.69 11.12
C VAL A 223 51.18 0.20 11.06
N ILE A 224 52.16 -0.64 11.37
CA ILE A 224 52.07 -2.10 11.29
C ILE A 224 51.17 -2.65 12.40
N ALA A 225 51.34 -2.15 13.62
CA ALA A 225 50.59 -2.60 14.78
C ALA A 225 50.57 -1.56 15.91
N LYS A 226 49.53 -1.64 16.75
CA LYS A 226 49.38 -0.89 18.00
C LYS A 226 49.44 -1.83 19.20
N ARG A 227 49.88 -1.30 20.34
CA ARG A 227 49.85 -1.95 21.65
C ARG A 227 48.77 -1.29 22.51
N ASP A 228 47.85 -2.09 23.02
CA ASP A 228 46.58 -1.61 23.58
C ASP A 228 46.69 -0.70 24.81
N CYS A 229 47.64 -0.94 25.73
CA CYS A 229 47.59 -0.31 27.06
C CYS A 229 48.51 0.90 27.29
N VAL A 230 49.43 1.20 26.36
CA VAL A 230 50.45 2.27 26.54
C VAL A 230 50.73 3.03 25.26
N ASP A 231 49.81 2.98 24.30
CA ASP A 231 49.92 3.64 23.00
C ASP A 231 51.19 3.34 22.19
N GLY A 232 51.87 2.23 22.50
CA GLY A 232 53.01 1.78 21.72
C GLY A 232 52.62 1.40 20.30
N CYS A 233 53.53 1.59 19.35
CA CYS A 233 53.31 1.16 17.97
C CYS A 233 54.61 0.75 17.27
N THR A 234 54.43 -0.05 16.23
CA THR A 234 55.48 -0.40 15.27
C THR A 234 55.07 0.18 13.93
N ILE A 235 56.02 0.86 13.29
CA ILE A 235 55.81 1.60 12.05
C ILE A 235 56.85 1.15 11.04
N GLN A 236 56.43 0.88 9.81
CA GLN A 236 57.33 0.74 8.67
C GLN A 236 57.31 2.04 7.87
N ILE A 237 58.48 2.48 7.44
CA ILE A 237 58.58 3.63 6.53
C ILE A 237 59.47 3.31 5.34
N THR A 238 59.17 3.93 4.20
CA THR A 238 60.00 3.92 3.00
C THR A 238 60.25 5.35 2.54
N ASP A 239 61.51 5.76 2.35
CA ASP A 239 61.83 7.10 1.84
C ASP A 239 61.63 7.22 0.31
N SER A 240 61.86 8.43 -0.22
CA SER A 240 61.73 8.74 -1.65
C SER A 240 62.71 7.97 -2.56
N ILE A 241 63.79 7.40 -2.00
CA ILE A 241 64.84 6.68 -2.72
C ILE A 241 64.65 5.16 -2.61
N GLY A 242 63.76 4.70 -1.72
CA GLY A 242 63.41 3.30 -1.53
C GLY A 242 64.08 2.63 -0.32
N ASN A 243 64.81 3.37 0.51
CA ASN A 243 65.32 2.84 1.77
C ASN A 243 64.15 2.57 2.72
N THR A 244 64.23 1.49 3.50
CA THR A 244 63.14 1.08 4.40
C THR A 244 63.62 0.91 5.83
N TRP A 245 62.82 1.40 6.78
CA TRP A 245 63.08 1.27 8.20
C TRP A 245 61.86 0.71 8.93
N ILE A 246 62.13 0.01 10.02
CA ILE A 246 61.13 -0.32 11.03
C ILE A 246 61.42 0.49 12.28
N GLY A 247 60.46 1.32 12.67
CA GLY A 247 60.45 2.12 13.88
C GLY A 247 59.60 1.44 14.92
N SER A 248 60.09 1.36 16.15
CA SER A 248 59.29 0.91 17.28
C SER A 248 59.37 1.90 18.43
N ARG A 249 58.20 2.22 18.99
CA ARG A 249 58.07 2.87 20.30
C ARG A 249 57.15 2.02 21.13
N TRP A 250 57.74 1.25 22.05
CA TRP A 250 57.05 0.17 22.77
C TRP A 250 56.04 0.65 23.82
N ASP A 251 56.29 1.84 24.38
CA ASP A 251 55.51 2.46 25.44
C ASP A 251 55.59 3.98 25.22
N ALA A 252 54.49 4.58 24.75
CA ALA A 252 54.43 6.01 24.50
C ALA A 252 54.29 6.83 25.80
N THR A 253 53.75 6.22 26.85
CA THR A 253 53.62 6.84 28.19
C THR A 253 54.99 7.14 28.79
N ASN A 254 55.95 6.22 28.64
CA ASN A 254 57.26 6.31 29.28
C ASN A 254 58.44 6.57 28.31
N GLY A 255 58.30 6.23 27.03
CA GLY A 255 59.32 6.45 26.02
C GLY A 255 59.10 7.74 25.26
N SER A 256 60.15 8.52 24.97
CA SER A 256 60.04 9.83 24.29
C SER A 256 60.31 9.80 22.79
N SER A 257 60.77 8.66 22.24
CA SER A 257 61.23 8.57 20.84
C SER A 257 61.02 7.18 20.25
N PHE A 258 61.07 7.09 18.92
CA PHE A 258 61.13 5.82 18.19
C PHE A 258 62.57 5.33 18.08
N ILE A 259 62.74 4.02 18.14
CA ILE A 259 63.97 3.34 17.76
C ILE A 259 63.79 2.87 16.31
N TRP A 260 64.56 3.45 15.39
CA TRP A 260 64.54 3.12 13.97
C TRP A 260 65.66 2.15 13.63
N LEU A 261 65.30 1.05 12.97
CA LEU A 261 66.23 0.05 12.46
C LEU A 261 66.07 -0.03 10.94
N PRO A 262 67.15 0.08 10.15
CA PRO A 262 67.07 -0.17 8.71
C PRO A 262 66.75 -1.64 8.45
N LEU A 263 65.82 -1.93 7.54
CA LEU A 263 65.44 -3.31 7.19
C LEU A 263 66.50 -4.02 6.31
N MET A 264 67.39 -3.26 5.69
CA MET A 264 68.53 -3.78 4.94
C MET A 264 69.82 -3.12 5.46
N SER A 265 70.45 -3.72 6.47
CA SER A 265 71.84 -3.38 6.79
C SER A 265 72.63 -4.59 7.25
N CYS A 266 73.75 -4.86 6.59
CA CYS A 266 74.85 -5.63 7.15
C CYS A 266 75.85 -4.64 7.76
N PRO A 267 76.11 -4.65 9.08
CA PRO A 267 77.04 -3.72 9.71
C PRO A 267 78.45 -3.80 9.12
N PRO A 268 79.19 -2.67 8.98
CA PRO A 268 80.60 -2.71 8.61
C PRO A 268 81.42 -3.58 9.56
N GLY A 269 82.30 -4.42 9.00
CA GLY A 269 83.14 -5.35 9.76
C GLY A 269 82.57 -6.76 9.93
N VAL A 270 81.30 -7.01 9.58
CA VAL A 270 80.76 -8.37 9.50
C VAL A 270 81.41 -9.11 8.32
N PRO A 271 81.97 -10.33 8.53
CA PRO A 271 82.52 -11.12 7.44
C PRO A 271 81.41 -11.50 6.46
N LEU A 272 81.58 -11.08 5.20
CA LEU A 272 80.68 -11.44 4.10
C LEU A 272 81.31 -12.57 3.28
N PRO A 273 80.69 -13.77 3.23
CA PRO A 273 81.16 -14.82 2.34
C PRO A 273 80.95 -14.39 0.89
N TRP A 274 82.05 -14.25 0.14
CA TRP A 274 82.02 -13.79 -1.24
C TRP A 274 82.40 -14.94 -2.19
N PRO A 275 81.54 -15.31 -3.16
CA PRO A 275 81.74 -16.51 -3.99
C PRO A 275 82.64 -16.30 -5.22
N SER A 276 83.37 -15.19 -5.30
CA SER A 276 84.23 -14.84 -6.44
C SER A 276 85.59 -14.34 -5.97
N ASP A 277 86.65 -14.62 -6.75
CA ASP A 277 88.00 -14.08 -6.46
C ASP A 277 88.11 -12.57 -6.75
N ALA A 278 87.12 -11.98 -7.43
CA ALA A 278 87.07 -10.54 -7.69
C ALA A 278 86.35 -9.80 -6.54
N ILE A 279 87.11 -9.03 -5.77
CA ILE A 279 86.61 -8.27 -4.61
C ILE A 279 85.85 -7.01 -5.10
N PRO A 280 84.59 -6.78 -4.69
CA PRO A 280 83.85 -5.57 -5.03
C PRO A 280 84.52 -4.31 -4.46
N ALA A 281 84.37 -3.19 -5.16
CA ALA A 281 84.85 -1.90 -4.67
C ALA A 281 84.22 -1.56 -3.31
N GLY A 282 85.03 -1.04 -2.39
CA GLY A 282 84.60 -0.71 -1.02
C GLY A 282 84.71 -1.86 0.00
N TYR A 283 85.13 -3.06 -0.43
CA TYR A 283 85.38 -4.21 0.45
C TYR A 283 86.84 -4.65 0.40
N ALA A 284 87.29 -5.38 1.42
CA ALA A 284 88.62 -5.97 1.49
C ALA A 284 88.54 -7.44 1.92
N LEU A 285 89.43 -8.27 1.40
CA LEU A 285 89.57 -9.66 1.83
C LEU A 285 90.07 -9.70 3.28
N MET A 286 89.47 -10.52 4.14
CA MET A 286 89.87 -10.62 5.54
C MET A 286 91.08 -11.58 5.70
N GLN A 287 92.31 -11.04 5.68
CA GLN A 287 93.57 -11.81 5.74
C GLN A 287 94.49 -11.39 6.90
N GLY A 288 93.98 -10.64 7.88
CA GLY A 288 94.76 -10.18 9.04
C GLY A 288 95.65 -8.96 8.77
N GLN A 289 95.41 -8.24 7.67
CA GLN A 289 96.08 -6.98 7.38
C GLN A 289 95.71 -5.88 8.39
N SER A 290 96.66 -4.98 8.68
CA SER A 290 96.39 -3.76 9.43
C SER A 290 95.60 -2.75 8.58
N PHE A 291 94.81 -1.91 9.24
CA PHE A 291 94.15 -0.76 8.63
C PHE A 291 94.28 0.44 9.60
N ASP A 292 94.18 1.65 9.05
CA ASP A 292 94.20 2.87 9.84
C ASP A 292 92.85 3.07 10.54
N LYS A 293 92.87 3.43 11.82
CA LYS A 293 91.68 3.50 12.66
C LYS A 293 91.04 4.87 12.66
#